data_AF-A0A382HXP3-F1
#
_entry.id   AF-A0A382HXP3-F1
#
_cell.length_a   1.000
_cell.length_b   1.000
_cell.length_c   1.000
_cell.angle_alpha   90.00
_cell.angle_beta   90.00
_cell.angle_gamma   90.00
#
_symmetry.space_group_name_H-M   'P 1'
#
loop_
_entity.id
_entity.type
_entity.pdbx_description
1 polymer ?
#
loop_
_entity_poly.entity_id
_entity_poly.type
_entity_poly.pdbx_seq_one_letter_code
_entity_poly.pdbx_strand_id
1 'polypeptide(L)'
;MRMIEIKSYAVLFLFLIVISIYYALTIPSNSIWLDQTTAVNLAKDILNGHFPLVGYPHSNRVHSFPAFYYLIAPLVYISDNPIFLYWSVA
;
A
#
# COMPACT_ATOMS: atom_id res chain seq x y z
N MET A 1 12.49 45.16 5.49
CA MET A 1 12.02 44.32 4.36
C MET A 1 12.82 43.03 4.20
N ARG A 2 14.13 43.07 3.94
CA ARG A 2 14.96 41.86 3.69
C ARG A 2 14.89 40.76 4.77
N MET A 3 14.85 41.13 6.05
CA MET A 3 14.73 40.16 7.16
C MET A 3 13.35 39.49 7.22
N ILE A 4 12.29 40.18 6.77
CA ILE A 4 10.93 39.64 6.70
C ILE A 4 10.85 38.61 5.56
N GLU A 5 11.45 38.91 4.41
CA GLU A 5 11.52 37.99 3.26
C GLU A 5 12.27 36.69 3.61
N ILE A 6 13.42 36.79 4.30
CA ILE A 6 14.18 35.61 4.74
C ILE A 6 13.33 34.72 5.66
N LYS A 7 12.57 35.32 6.60
CA LYS A 7 11.66 34.57 7.47
C LYS A 7 10.55 33.89 6.66
N SER A 8 9.97 34.58 5.69
CA SER A 8 8.95 34.00 4.80
C SER A 8 9.47 32.81 3.99
N TYR A 9 10.68 32.92 3.42
CA TYR A 9 11.31 31.80 2.69
C TYR A 9 11.64 30.62 3.61
N ALA A 10 12.11 30.88 4.83
CA ALA A 10 12.37 29.83 5.81
C ALA A 10 11.09 29.08 6.20
N VAL A 11 9.97 29.79 6.36
CA VAL A 11 8.65 29.17 6.62
C VAL A 11 8.18 28.31 5.44
N LEU A 12 8.29 28.82 4.21
CA LEU A 12 7.97 28.06 3.00
C LEU A 12 8.83 26.79 2.87
N PHE A 13 10.12 26.90 3.14
CA PHE A 13 11.04 25.76 3.11
C PHE A 13 10.69 24.71 4.16
N LEU A 14 10.42 25.15 5.40
CA LEU A 14 9.97 24.26 6.48
C LEU A 14 8.65 23.56 6.12
N PHE A 15 7.69 24.29 5.55
CA PHE A 15 6.42 23.74 5.10
C PHE A 15 6.62 22.64 4.04
N LEU A 16 7.47 22.87 3.05
CA LEU A 16 7.79 21.87 2.03
C LEU A 16 8.46 20.62 2.62
N ILE A 17 9.36 20.79 3.59
CA ILE A 17 9.96 19.66 4.31
C ILE A 17 8.89 18.86 5.04
N VAL A 18 8.05 19.52 5.82
CA VAL A 18 7.01 18.86 6.62
C VAL A 18 6.02 18.10 5.72
N ILE A 19 5.58 18.70 4.62
CA ILE A 19 4.70 18.02 3.66
C ILE A 19 5.41 16.85 2.98
N SER A 20 6.67 16.99 2.61
CA SER A 20 7.43 15.90 1.99
C SER A 20 7.59 14.72 2.95
N ILE A 21 7.87 14.98 4.22
CA ILE A 21 7.93 13.97 5.27
C ILE A 21 6.55 13.33 5.46
N TYR A 22 5.49 14.15 5.56
CA TYR A 22 4.13 13.65 5.68
C TYR A 22 3.74 12.74 4.51
N TYR A 23 4.05 13.14 3.27
CA TYR A 23 3.80 12.36 2.07
C TYR A 23 4.58 11.03 2.09
N ALA A 24 5.88 11.10 2.39
CA ALA A 24 6.76 9.93 2.44
C ALA A 24 6.38 8.92 3.52
N LEU A 25 5.79 9.36 4.64
CA LEU A 25 5.42 8.47 5.74
C LEU A 25 3.97 7.98 5.65
N THR A 26 3.03 8.85 5.26
CA THR A 26 1.59 8.57 5.35
C THR A 26 1.10 7.73 4.18
N ILE A 27 1.62 7.96 2.97
CA ILE A 27 1.18 7.24 1.77
C ILE A 27 1.62 5.77 1.81
N PRO A 28 2.89 5.43 2.12
CA PRO A 28 3.26 4.02 2.26
C PRO A 28 2.50 3.32 3.37
N SER A 29 2.09 4.05 4.41
CA SER A 29 1.32 3.51 5.54
C SER A 29 -0.18 3.31 5.24
N ASN A 30 -0.68 3.74 4.07
CA ASN A 30 -2.08 3.56 3.66
C ASN A 30 -2.18 3.21 2.16
N SER A 31 -1.19 2.46 1.67
CA SER A 31 -1.07 2.13 0.25
C SER A 31 -1.93 0.92 -0.11
N ILE A 32 -3.14 1.20 -0.62
CA ILE A 32 -4.04 0.18 -1.18
C ILE A 32 -3.32 -0.66 -2.25
N TRP A 33 -2.51 0.00 -3.09
CA TRP A 33 -1.73 -0.66 -4.13
C TRP A 33 -0.75 -1.71 -3.56
N LEU A 34 -0.02 -1.36 -2.50
CA LEU A 34 0.91 -2.28 -1.84
C LEU A 34 0.15 -3.46 -1.23
N ASP A 35 -0.99 -3.18 -0.60
CA ASP A 35 -1.80 -4.19 0.08
C ASP A 35 -2.38 -5.21 -0.90
N GLN A 36 -2.86 -4.76 -2.05
CA GLN A 36 -3.37 -5.64 -3.10
C GLN A 36 -2.25 -6.41 -3.79
N THR A 37 -1.10 -5.77 -4.07
CA THR A 37 0.06 -6.47 -4.65
C THR A 37 0.50 -7.62 -3.72
N THR A 38 0.51 -7.38 -2.42
CA THR A 38 0.83 -8.39 -1.41
C THR A 38 -0.19 -9.52 -1.41
N ALA A 39 -1.49 -9.21 -1.47
CA ALA A 39 -2.55 -10.22 -1.56
C ALA A 39 -2.41 -11.11 -2.79
N VAL A 40 -2.11 -10.52 -3.96
CA VAL A 40 -1.93 -11.25 -5.22
C VAL A 40 -0.71 -12.17 -5.13
N ASN A 41 0.40 -11.70 -4.55
CA ASN A 41 1.58 -12.53 -4.37
C ASN A 41 1.30 -13.73 -3.45
N LEU A 42 0.60 -13.52 -2.33
CA LEU A 42 0.19 -14.60 -1.44
C LEU A 42 -0.77 -15.59 -2.11
N ALA A 43 -1.67 -15.10 -2.95
CA ALA A 43 -2.53 -15.94 -3.74
C ALA A 43 -1.73 -16.80 -4.75
N LYS A 44 -0.66 -16.25 -5.35
CA LYS A 44 0.28 -17.03 -6.18
C LYS A 44 1.04 -18.08 -5.37
N ASP A 45 1.46 -17.75 -4.15
CA ASP A 45 2.10 -18.70 -3.24
C ASP A 45 1.16 -19.89 -2.92
N ILE A 46 -0.13 -19.64 -2.71
CA ILE A 46 -1.16 -20.68 -2.56
C ILE A 46 -1.24 -21.58 -3.79
N LEU A 47 -1.27 -20.98 -4.98
CA LEU A 47 -1.32 -21.74 -6.24
C LEU A 47 -0.07 -22.60 -6.43
N ASN A 48 1.06 -22.20 -5.83
CA ASN A 48 2.31 -22.96 -5.79
C ASN A 48 2.40 -23.98 -4.64
N GLY A 49 1.33 -24.14 -3.85
CA GLY A 49 1.27 -25.11 -2.75
C GLY A 49 1.77 -24.59 -1.39
N HIS A 50 2.00 -23.29 -1.25
CA HIS A 50 2.33 -22.65 0.02
C HIS A 50 1.09 -22.02 0.65
N PHE A 51 0.67 -22.52 1.82
CA PHE A 51 -0.60 -22.13 2.45
C PHE A 51 -0.39 -21.36 3.76
N PRO A 52 -0.16 -20.03 3.69
CA PRO A 52 0.03 -19.22 4.89
C PRO A 52 -1.26 -19.18 5.72
N LEU A 53 -1.16 -19.55 7.00
CA LEU A 53 -2.32 -19.63 7.90
C LEU A 53 -2.64 -18.32 8.62
N VAL A 54 -1.79 -17.30 8.44
CA VAL A 54 -1.89 -16.01 9.13
C VAL A 54 -2.01 -14.90 8.10
N GLY A 55 -2.91 -13.95 8.38
CA GLY A 55 -3.10 -12.77 7.56
C GLY A 55 -1.85 -11.90 7.51
N TYR A 56 -1.51 -11.42 6.33
CA TYR A 56 -0.42 -10.45 6.16
C TYR A 56 -0.82 -9.09 6.75
N PRO A 57 0.15 -8.34 7.31
CA PRO A 57 -0.08 -6.98 7.73
C PRO A 57 -0.26 -6.09 6.50
N HIS A 58 -1.35 -5.33 6.47
CA HIS A 58 -1.52 -4.25 5.50
C HIS A 58 -0.51 -3.13 5.77
N SER A 59 -0.45 -2.18 4.85
CA SER A 59 0.35 -0.97 4.89
C SER A 59 0.16 -0.17 6.18
N ASN A 60 -1.06 -0.20 6.72
CA ASN A 60 -1.43 0.41 8.01
C ASN A 60 -1.15 -0.48 9.24
N ARG A 61 -0.45 -1.61 9.05
CA ARG A 61 -0.10 -2.63 10.06
C ARG A 61 -1.28 -3.39 10.65
N VAL A 62 -2.49 -3.22 10.14
CA VAL A 62 -3.62 -4.08 10.51
C VAL A 62 -3.49 -5.40 9.76
N HIS A 63 -3.62 -6.52 10.47
CA HIS A 63 -3.59 -7.82 9.83
C HIS A 63 -4.85 -8.05 8.99
N SER A 64 -4.65 -8.58 7.79
CA SER A 64 -5.73 -9.04 6.92
C SER A 64 -6.48 -10.23 7.53
N PHE A 65 -7.70 -10.44 7.06
CA PHE A 65 -8.42 -11.68 7.32
C PHE A 65 -7.72 -12.84 6.57
N PRO A 66 -7.22 -13.89 7.26
CA PRO A 66 -6.42 -14.94 6.62
C PRO A 66 -7.10 -15.64 5.43
N ALA A 67 -8.42 -15.79 5.43
CA ALA A 67 -9.09 -16.47 4.32
C ALA A 67 -9.13 -15.64 3.02
N PHE A 68 -8.85 -14.33 3.07
CA PHE A 68 -9.00 -13.44 1.91
C PHE A 68 -8.18 -13.88 0.70
N TYR A 69 -6.89 -14.18 0.88
CA TYR A 69 -5.99 -14.57 -0.22
C TYR A 69 -6.29 -15.98 -0.76
N TYR A 70 -6.98 -16.82 0.00
CA TYR A 70 -7.55 -18.08 -0.51
C TYR A 70 -8.75 -17.86 -1.42
N LEU A 71 -9.62 -16.90 -1.09
CA LEU A 71 -10.81 -16.58 -1.88
C LEU A 71 -10.46 -15.97 -3.23
N ILE A 72 -9.39 -15.17 -3.30
CA ILE A 72 -8.96 -14.54 -4.56
C ILE A 72 -8.03 -15.42 -5.39
N ALA A 73 -7.46 -16.50 -4.84
CA ALA A 73 -6.53 -17.38 -5.56
C ALA A 73 -7.09 -17.93 -6.90
N PRO A 74 -8.37 -18.34 -7.00
CA PRO A 74 -8.96 -18.71 -8.29
C PRO A 74 -8.99 -17.56 -9.31
N LEU A 75 -9.24 -16.33 -8.85
CA LEU A 75 -9.23 -15.15 -9.72
C LEU A 75 -7.81 -14.83 -10.20
N VAL A 76 -6.82 -14.99 -9.32
CA VAL A 76 -5.40 -14.85 -9.67
C VAL A 76 -4.99 -15.90 -10.69
N TYR A 77 -5.42 -17.14 -10.52
CA TYR A 77 -5.14 -18.24 -11.46
C TYR A 77 -5.66 -17.97 -12.88
N ILE A 78 -6.83 -17.34 -13.02
CA ILE A 78 -7.46 -17.10 -14.32
C ILE A 78 -6.85 -15.90 -15.04
N SER A 79 -6.51 -14.84 -14.31
CA SER A 79 -6.21 -13.54 -14.93
C SER A 79 -4.74 -13.14 -14.84
N ASP A 80 -4.02 -13.60 -13.81
CA ASP A 80 -2.64 -13.20 -13.46
C ASP A 80 -2.35 -11.68 -13.43
N ASN A 81 -3.37 -10.85 -13.71
CA ASN A 81 -3.30 -9.43 -13.94
C ASN A 81 -3.75 -8.69 -12.68
N PRO A 82 -2.82 -8.04 -11.95
CA PRO A 82 -3.12 -7.32 -10.72
C PRO A 82 -4.11 -6.18 -10.93
N ILE A 83 -4.13 -5.56 -12.12
CA ILE A 83 -5.03 -4.46 -12.46
C ILE A 83 -6.45 -4.98 -12.67
N PHE A 84 -6.62 -6.16 -13.28
CA PHE A 84 -7.94 -6.77 -13.41
C PHE A 84 -8.53 -7.12 -12.04
N LEU A 85 -7.70 -7.65 -11.14
CA LEU A 85 -8.07 -7.93 -9.76
C LEU A 85 -8.34 -6.65 -8.94
N TYR A 86 -7.64 -5.56 -9.25
CA TYR A 86 -7.88 -4.24 -8.65
C TYR A 86 -9.29 -3.74 -8.96
N TRP A 87 -9.72 -3.82 -10.22
CA TRP A 87 -11.02 -3.34 -10.68
C TRP A 87 -12.19 -4.27 -10.39
N SER A 88 -11.94 -5.55 -10.08
CA SER A 88 -13.02 -6.50 -9.77
C SER A 88 -13.49 -6.45 -8.31
N VAL A 89 -12.71 -5.82 -7.44
CA VAL A 89 -12.97 -5.73 -5.99
C VAL A 89 -13.19 -4.27 -5.51
N ALA A 90 -12.79 -3.28 -6.31
CA ALA A 90 -13.07 -1.85 -6.09
C ALA A 90 -14.48 -1.46 -6.57
#